data_AF-A0A967HPR1-F1
#
_entry.id   AF-A0A967HPR1-F1
#
_cell.length_a   1.000
_cell.length_b   1.000
_cell.length_c   1.000
_cell.angle_alpha   90.00
_cell.angle_beta   90.00
_cell.angle_gamma   90.00
#
_symmetry.space_group_name_H-M   'P 1'
#
loop_
_entity.id
_entity.type
_entity.pdbx_description
1 polymer ?
#
loop_
_entity_poly.entity_id
_entity_poly.type
_entity_poly.pdbx_seq_one_letter_code
_entity_poly.pdbx_strand_id
1 'polypeptide(L)'
;DIREGVLTRSVRFRWEGRTTHLTQRRFVSMDDSHVAALESTWEAEDWSGRLTIRTGLDGTVENDGVARYRELESRHLEPVSTKELDPETVGLTVRTLQSRVRIALAARTRAWRDGDGLDVERETRADEGRIEQELDVQLAEGETVTVEKVVALFTSRDHAISEAGLAARKAIRRAGGFSDLLRRHTLVWSQLWERAALETGHGEQRRTDRTVNLYMFHLLQTVSDHTRDLDVGVPARGWTGEAYRGHIFWDELFVLPVLNLRFPERTRSLLEY
;
A
#
# COMPACT_ATOMS: atom_id res chain seq x y z
N ASP A 1 -9.92 -6.25 -7.21
CA ASP A 1 -11.35 -6.03 -7.01
C ASP A 1 -11.59 -4.57 -6.72
N ILE A 2 -12.36 -3.87 -7.56
CA ILE A 2 -12.70 -2.45 -7.32
C ILE A 2 -13.74 -2.27 -6.21
N ARG A 3 -14.55 -3.30 -5.92
CA ARG A 3 -15.55 -3.26 -4.85
C ARG A 3 -14.88 -3.28 -3.48
N GLU A 4 -13.80 -4.04 -3.36
CA GLU A 4 -13.09 -4.22 -2.09
C GLU A 4 -11.82 -3.36 -1.99
N GLY A 5 -11.33 -2.78 -3.09
CA GLY A 5 -10.06 -2.05 -3.11
C GLY A 5 -8.81 -2.90 -2.95
N VAL A 6 -8.91 -4.20 -3.23
CA VAL A 6 -7.82 -5.17 -3.10
C VAL A 6 -7.25 -5.51 -4.47
N LEU A 7 -5.93 -5.45 -4.62
CA LEU A 7 -5.25 -6.00 -5.80
C LEU A 7 -4.81 -7.44 -5.53
N THR A 8 -5.35 -8.37 -6.31
CA THR A 8 -4.96 -9.78 -6.30
C THR A 8 -4.10 -10.10 -7.52
N ARG A 9 -2.97 -10.76 -7.30
CA ARG A 9 -2.07 -11.26 -8.34
C ARG A 9 -1.89 -12.76 -8.15
N SER A 10 -2.07 -13.53 -9.21
CA SER A 10 -1.84 -14.97 -9.25
C SER A 10 -0.85 -15.27 -10.35
N VAL A 11 0.27 -15.92 -10.01
CA VAL A 11 1.34 -16.26 -10.95
C VAL A 11 1.76 -17.69 -10.72
N ARG A 12 1.69 -18.50 -11.77
CA ARG A 12 2.27 -19.84 -11.80
C ARG A 12 3.51 -19.82 -12.68
N PHE A 13 4.65 -20.24 -12.16
CA PHE A 13 5.90 -20.21 -12.89
C PHE A 13 6.73 -21.47 -12.61
N ARG A 14 7.62 -21.80 -13.55
CA ARG A 14 8.58 -22.91 -13.41
C ARG A 14 9.99 -22.36 -13.47
N TRP A 15 10.79 -22.63 -12.44
CA TRP A 15 12.18 -22.20 -12.32
C TRP A 15 13.04 -23.38 -11.86
N GLU A 16 14.16 -23.65 -12.53
CA GLU A 16 15.06 -24.77 -12.21
C GLU A 16 14.35 -26.12 -12.00
N GLY A 17 13.31 -26.37 -12.81
CA GLY A 17 12.53 -27.61 -12.74
C GLY A 17 11.48 -27.68 -11.63
N ARG A 18 11.32 -26.63 -10.82
CA ARG A 18 10.29 -26.51 -9.77
C ARG A 18 9.14 -25.64 -10.24
N THR A 19 7.93 -26.15 -10.17
CA THR A 19 6.69 -25.40 -10.41
C THR A 19 6.21 -24.81 -9.10
N THR A 20 5.99 -23.51 -9.09
CA THR A 20 5.52 -22.77 -7.92
C THR A 20 4.32 -21.92 -8.29
N HIS A 21 3.29 -21.96 -7.45
CA HIS A 21 2.17 -21.04 -7.54
C HIS A 21 2.28 -19.97 -6.45
N LEU A 22 2.16 -18.71 -6.85
CA LEU A 22 2.17 -17.55 -5.98
C LEU A 22 0.83 -16.83 -6.12
N THR A 23 0.11 -16.72 -5.01
CA THR A 23 -1.06 -15.84 -4.88
C THR A 23 -0.71 -14.69 -3.94
N GLN A 24 -0.97 -13.46 -4.37
CA GLN A 24 -0.75 -12.27 -3.56
C GLN A 24 -2.00 -11.42 -3.49
N ARG A 25 -2.27 -10.86 -2.32
CA ARG A 25 -3.32 -9.87 -2.07
C ARG A 25 -2.71 -8.66 -1.39
N ARG A 26 -3.02 -7.46 -1.87
CA ARG A 26 -2.53 -6.23 -1.25
C ARG A 26 -3.54 -5.11 -1.29
N PHE A 27 -3.49 -4.25 -0.27
CA PHE A 27 -4.29 -3.04 -0.18
C PHE A 27 -3.59 -1.99 0.68
N VAL A 28 -3.94 -0.72 0.44
CA VAL A 28 -3.72 0.38 1.39
C VAL A 28 -5.04 0.58 2.12
N SER A 29 -5.00 0.54 3.45
CA SER A 29 -6.23 0.53 4.24
C SER A 29 -7.01 1.83 4.05
N MET A 30 -8.33 1.69 3.93
CA MET A 30 -9.26 2.82 3.85
C MET A 30 -9.88 3.09 5.24
N ASP A 31 -9.68 2.17 6.19
CA ASP A 31 -10.02 2.33 7.61
C ASP A 31 -8.92 3.10 8.36
N ASP A 32 -7.65 2.88 7.99
CA ASP A 32 -6.49 3.54 8.58
C ASP A 32 -5.50 3.94 7.48
N SER A 33 -5.44 5.23 7.15
CA SER A 33 -4.60 5.77 6.08
C SER A 33 -3.10 5.55 6.27
N HIS A 34 -2.67 5.22 7.49
CA HIS A 34 -1.26 4.94 7.80
C HIS A 34 -0.89 3.48 7.60
N VAL A 35 -1.83 2.59 7.28
CA VAL A 35 -1.57 1.13 7.22
C VAL A 35 -1.76 0.57 5.81
N ALA A 36 -0.80 -0.24 5.37
CA ALA A 36 -0.91 -1.07 4.18
C ALA A 36 -0.59 -2.53 4.52
N ALA A 37 -1.14 -3.46 3.74
CA ALA A 37 -0.92 -4.88 3.96
C ALA A 37 -0.71 -5.63 2.64
N LEU A 38 0.16 -6.64 2.68
CA LEU A 38 0.46 -7.57 1.61
C LEU A 38 0.46 -8.99 2.20
N GLU A 39 -0.30 -9.89 1.61
CA GLU A 39 -0.26 -11.32 1.89
C GLU A 39 0.26 -12.03 0.64
N SER A 40 1.17 -12.98 0.82
CA SER A 40 1.75 -13.79 -0.24
C SER A 40 1.70 -15.26 0.16
N THR A 41 0.94 -16.06 -0.58
CA THR A 41 0.84 -17.51 -0.41
C THR A 41 1.62 -18.20 -1.51
N TRP A 42 2.56 -19.04 -1.10
CA TRP A 42 3.40 -19.86 -1.97
C TRP A 42 2.97 -21.32 -1.86
N GLU A 43 2.82 -21.98 -3.00
CA GLU A 43 2.51 -23.41 -3.10
C GLU A 43 3.62 -24.11 -3.90
N ALA A 44 4.15 -25.19 -3.34
CA ALA A 44 5.18 -26.02 -3.97
C ALA A 44 4.53 -27.18 -4.74
N GLU A 45 4.15 -26.98 -6.01
CA GLU A 45 3.30 -27.95 -6.75
C GLU A 45 3.96 -29.31 -6.99
N ASP A 46 5.27 -29.35 -7.29
CA ASP A 46 5.98 -30.57 -7.71
C ASP A 46 7.40 -30.67 -7.11
N TRP A 47 7.62 -30.04 -5.95
CA TRP A 47 8.93 -30.01 -5.30
C TRP A 47 8.84 -29.92 -3.78
N SER A 48 9.90 -30.33 -3.10
CA SER A 48 10.11 -30.15 -1.66
C SER A 48 11.47 -29.51 -1.41
N GLY A 49 11.58 -28.64 -0.40
CA GLY A 49 12.84 -28.02 0.01
C GLY A 49 12.68 -26.64 0.62
N ARG A 50 13.80 -25.90 0.67
CA ARG A 50 13.87 -24.56 1.24
C ARG A 50 13.31 -23.51 0.28
N LEU A 51 12.39 -22.68 0.78
CA LEU A 51 11.97 -21.40 0.23
C LEU A 51 12.56 -20.28 1.08
N THR A 52 13.36 -19.42 0.48
CA THR A 52 13.88 -18.21 1.12
C THR A 52 13.08 -17.00 0.63
N ILE A 53 12.45 -16.29 1.56
CA ILE A 53 11.64 -15.10 1.29
C ILE A 53 12.39 -13.88 1.80
N ARG A 54 12.78 -12.99 0.89
CA ARG A 54 13.37 -11.70 1.23
C ARG A 54 12.32 -10.60 1.22
N THR A 55 12.24 -9.84 2.30
CA THR A 55 11.30 -8.72 2.46
C THR A 55 12.03 -7.55 3.10
N GLY A 56 11.75 -6.33 2.66
CA GLY A 56 12.42 -5.18 3.25
C GLY A 56 11.74 -3.84 3.01
N LEU A 57 12.38 -2.80 3.50
CA LEU A 57 12.05 -1.40 3.27
C LEU A 57 13.22 -0.77 2.51
N ASP A 58 12.91 -0.10 1.41
CA ASP A 58 13.87 0.57 0.55
C ASP A 58 13.57 2.07 0.51
N GLY A 59 14.48 2.85 1.08
CA GLY A 59 14.44 4.31 1.12
C GLY A 59 15.31 4.97 0.07
N THR A 60 15.89 4.17 -0.84
CA THR A 60 16.76 4.63 -1.93
C THR A 60 16.00 4.83 -3.24
N VAL A 61 14.67 4.74 -3.20
CA VAL A 61 13.80 4.96 -4.37
C VAL A 61 14.00 6.36 -4.96
N GLU A 62 13.98 6.43 -6.28
CA GLU A 62 14.15 7.64 -7.08
C GLU A 62 12.94 7.87 -7.98
N ASN A 63 12.77 9.11 -8.43
CA ASN A 63 11.78 9.49 -9.41
C ASN A 63 12.37 9.37 -10.83
N ASP A 64 12.34 8.17 -11.40
CA ASP A 64 12.88 7.86 -12.74
C ASP A 64 11.84 7.26 -13.70
N GLY A 65 10.59 7.13 -13.24
CA GLY A 65 9.51 6.43 -13.94
C GLY A 65 8.96 7.16 -15.18
N VAL A 66 9.37 8.41 -15.44
CA VAL A 66 8.96 9.18 -16.62
C VAL A 66 10.18 9.59 -17.45
N ALA A 67 10.32 8.99 -18.64
CA ALA A 67 11.46 9.22 -19.53
C ALA A 67 11.72 10.71 -19.86
N ARG A 68 10.67 11.53 -19.95
CA ARG A 68 10.77 12.97 -20.21
C ARG A 68 11.35 13.77 -19.04
N TYR A 69 11.35 13.23 -17.82
CA TYR A 69 11.81 13.92 -16.61
C TYR A 69 13.23 13.53 -16.20
N ARG A 70 13.94 12.71 -16.98
CA ARG A 70 15.30 12.23 -16.66
C ARG A 70 16.35 13.33 -16.49
N GLU A 71 16.11 14.51 -17.04
CA GLU A 71 16.99 15.68 -16.87
C GLU A 71 16.70 16.46 -15.57
N LEU A 72 15.61 16.13 -14.87
CA LEU A 72 15.26 16.73 -13.57
C LEU A 72 15.91 15.94 -12.44
N GLU A 73 16.00 16.56 -11.26
CA GLU A 73 16.41 15.87 -10.04
C GLU A 73 15.47 14.68 -9.77
N SER A 74 16.03 13.47 -9.71
CA SER A 74 15.32 12.21 -9.44
C SER A 74 15.45 11.78 -7.98
N ARG A 75 16.54 12.17 -7.30
CA ARG A 75 16.78 11.77 -5.92
C ARG A 75 16.24 12.83 -4.99
N HIS A 76 15.20 12.47 -4.25
CA HIS A 76 14.53 13.38 -3.32
C HIS A 76 14.66 12.97 -1.86
N LEU A 77 15.21 11.79 -1.59
CA LEU A 77 15.31 11.20 -0.25
C LEU A 77 16.77 11.00 0.16
N GLU A 78 17.05 11.30 1.43
CA GLU A 78 18.25 10.87 2.12
C GLU A 78 17.89 9.91 3.26
N PRO A 79 18.62 8.79 3.41
CA PRO A 79 18.48 7.91 4.56
C PRO A 79 18.74 8.63 5.88
N VAL A 80 17.93 8.35 6.90
CA VAL A 80 18.12 8.87 8.26
C VAL A 80 18.45 7.75 9.23
N SER A 81 17.68 6.65 9.19
CA SER A 81 17.97 5.49 10.03
C SER A 81 17.30 4.21 9.53
N THR A 82 17.99 3.09 9.66
CA THR A 82 17.47 1.73 9.56
C THR A 82 17.59 1.06 10.93
N LYS A 83 16.54 0.36 11.38
CA LYS A 83 16.51 -0.27 12.71
C LYS A 83 15.70 -1.55 12.70
N GLU A 84 16.24 -2.62 13.26
CA GLU A 84 15.41 -3.71 13.76
C GLU A 84 14.69 -3.22 15.03
N LEU A 85 13.36 -3.28 15.02
CA LEU A 85 12.54 -2.81 16.15
C LEU A 85 12.23 -3.95 17.13
N ASP A 86 12.04 -5.14 16.58
CA ASP A 86 11.87 -6.44 17.23
C ASP A 86 12.09 -7.55 16.17
N PRO A 87 12.14 -8.85 16.53
CA PRO A 87 12.47 -9.93 15.58
C PRO A 87 11.56 -10.01 14.34
N GLU A 88 10.32 -9.54 14.43
CA GLU A 88 9.35 -9.57 13.32
C GLU A 88 9.25 -8.24 12.57
N THR A 89 9.85 -7.16 13.11
CA THR A 89 9.55 -5.79 12.69
C THR A 89 10.81 -5.00 12.40
N VAL A 90 10.91 -4.48 11.18
CA VAL A 90 11.96 -3.55 10.74
C VAL A 90 11.43 -2.14 10.57
N GLY A 91 12.29 -1.15 10.78
CA GLY A 91 11.98 0.27 10.66
C GLY A 91 12.97 0.99 9.75
N LEU A 92 12.43 1.88 8.92
CA LEU A 92 13.21 2.77 8.05
C LEU A 92 12.71 4.20 8.25
N THR A 93 13.62 5.15 8.35
CA THR A 93 13.31 6.57 8.30
C THR A 93 14.20 7.24 7.26
N VAL A 94 13.56 8.02 6.40
CA VAL A 94 14.20 8.87 5.40
C VAL A 94 13.76 10.31 5.61
N ARG A 95 14.43 11.24 4.95
CA ARG A 95 14.06 12.65 4.94
C ARG A 95 14.09 13.20 3.52
N THR A 96 13.14 14.07 3.18
CA THR A 96 13.21 14.78 1.91
C THR A 96 14.37 15.78 1.92
N LEU A 97 15.12 15.87 0.80
CA LEU A 97 16.32 16.70 0.72
C LEU A 97 16.03 18.19 0.92
N GLN A 98 14.96 18.68 0.31
CA GLN A 98 14.62 20.11 0.28
C GLN A 98 13.72 20.52 1.44
N SER A 99 12.54 19.89 1.55
CA SER A 99 11.52 20.26 2.55
C SER A 99 11.78 19.68 3.95
N ARG A 100 12.80 18.82 4.09
CA ARG A 100 13.20 18.18 5.35
C ARG A 100 12.08 17.42 6.07
N VAL A 101 11.05 16.99 5.34
CA VAL A 101 9.96 16.14 5.83
C VAL A 101 10.55 14.78 6.16
N ARG A 102 10.38 14.32 7.40
CA ARG A 102 10.76 12.95 7.79
C ARG A 102 9.64 12.00 7.42
N ILE A 103 9.99 10.88 6.81
CA ILE A 103 9.06 9.81 6.45
C ILE A 103 9.58 8.55 7.14
N ALA A 104 8.72 7.92 7.93
CA ALA A 104 9.06 6.73 8.68
C ALA A 104 8.12 5.58 8.34
N LEU A 105 8.71 4.42 8.16
CA LEU A 105 8.06 3.15 7.87
C LEU A 105 8.41 2.16 8.98
N ALA A 106 7.42 1.41 9.45
CA ALA A 106 7.63 0.21 10.25
C ALA A 106 6.90 -0.95 9.59
N ALA A 107 7.60 -2.04 9.29
CA ALA A 107 7.07 -3.19 8.60
C ALA A 107 7.21 -4.44 9.46
N ARG A 108 6.09 -5.10 9.74
CA ARG A 108 6.04 -6.39 10.44
C ARG A 108 5.82 -7.50 9.43
N THR A 109 6.60 -8.57 9.50
CA THR A 109 6.45 -9.76 8.66
C THR A 109 6.26 -11.01 9.51
N ARG A 110 5.28 -11.83 9.16
CA ARG A 110 4.92 -13.07 9.85
C ARG A 110 4.58 -14.15 8.84
N ALA A 111 4.71 -15.41 9.25
CA ALA A 111 4.45 -16.57 8.41
C ALA A 111 3.39 -17.48 9.06
N TRP A 112 2.62 -18.15 8.21
CA TRP A 112 1.57 -19.10 8.61
C TRP A 112 1.61 -20.34 7.74
N ARG A 113 1.26 -21.46 8.35
CA ARG A 113 0.95 -22.73 7.68
C ARG A 113 -0.36 -23.25 8.24
N ASP A 114 -1.31 -23.57 7.38
CA ASP A 114 -2.62 -24.11 7.75
C ASP A 114 -3.38 -23.29 8.81
N GLY A 115 -3.13 -21.97 8.87
CA GLY A 115 -3.73 -21.05 9.84
C GLY A 115 -2.95 -20.89 11.14
N ASP A 116 -1.96 -21.75 11.40
CA ASP A 116 -1.08 -21.67 12.57
C ASP A 116 0.12 -20.77 12.29
N GLY A 117 0.51 -19.98 13.30
CA GLY A 117 1.69 -19.12 13.23
C GLY A 117 2.95 -19.97 13.14
N LEU A 118 3.78 -19.69 12.13
CA LEU A 118 5.03 -20.39 11.89
C LEU A 118 6.19 -19.56 12.42
N ASP A 119 6.93 -20.11 13.39
CA ASP A 119 8.23 -19.57 13.77
C ASP A 119 9.26 -19.94 12.70
N VAL A 120 9.98 -18.94 12.20
CA VAL A 120 10.88 -19.08 11.05
C VAL A 120 12.23 -18.48 11.40
N GLU A 121 13.30 -19.13 10.98
CA GLU A 121 14.63 -18.53 11.08
C GLU A 121 14.69 -17.26 10.24
N ARG A 122 15.25 -16.20 10.84
CA ARG A 122 15.31 -14.86 10.26
C ARG A 122 16.71 -14.31 10.35
N GLU A 123 17.16 -13.71 9.27
CA GLU A 123 18.37 -12.89 9.26
C GLU A 123 17.98 -11.46 8.84
N THR A 124 18.30 -10.47 9.67
CA THR A 124 18.11 -9.05 9.34
C THR A 124 19.40 -8.48 8.76
N ARG A 125 19.33 -7.87 7.58
CA ARG A 125 20.43 -7.11 6.98
C ARG A 125 20.02 -5.65 6.82
N ALA A 126 20.89 -4.75 7.22
CA ALA A 126 20.64 -3.31 7.15
C ALA A 126 21.85 -2.60 6.55
N ASP A 127 21.59 -1.81 5.53
CA ASP A 127 22.53 -0.93 4.86
C ASP A 127 22.03 0.52 4.93
N GLU A 128 22.77 1.45 4.35
CA GLU A 128 22.36 2.85 4.27
C GLU A 128 21.08 2.99 3.42
N GLY A 129 19.95 3.27 4.07
CA GLY A 129 18.67 3.48 3.40
C GLY A 129 17.88 2.22 3.07
N ARG A 130 18.38 1.03 3.40
CA ARG A 130 17.68 -0.24 3.14
C ARG A 130 17.78 -1.17 4.34
N ILE A 131 16.67 -1.83 4.69
CA ILE A 131 16.63 -2.86 5.73
C ILE A 131 15.75 -4.01 5.31
N GLU A 132 16.26 -5.22 5.42
CA GLU A 132 15.63 -6.44 4.92
C GLU A 132 15.69 -7.56 5.93
N GLN A 133 14.73 -8.47 5.85
CA GLN A 133 14.74 -9.76 6.51
C GLN A 133 14.67 -10.87 5.47
N GLU A 134 15.50 -11.91 5.65
CA GLU A 134 15.40 -13.19 4.95
C GLU A 134 14.73 -14.20 5.88
N LEU A 135 13.64 -14.82 5.41
CA LEU A 135 12.89 -15.84 6.12
C LEU A 135 13.07 -17.17 5.39
N ASP A 136 13.52 -18.20 6.10
CA ASP A 136 13.66 -19.54 5.54
C ASP A 136 12.54 -20.47 5.99
N VAL A 137 11.86 -21.07 5.00
CA VAL A 137 10.74 -21.99 5.23
C VAL A 137 11.00 -23.30 4.48
N GLN A 138 10.85 -24.44 5.15
CA GLN A 138 10.82 -25.74 4.49
C GLN A 138 9.41 -26.04 3.99
N LEU A 139 9.25 -26.31 2.70
CA LEU A 139 7.99 -26.73 2.08
C LEU A 139 8.12 -28.16 1.57
N ALA A 140 7.09 -28.97 1.81
CA ALA A 140 6.89 -30.22 1.08
C ALA A 140 6.03 -30.01 -0.17
N GLU A 141 6.05 -31.00 -1.07
CA GLU A 141 5.22 -30.99 -2.27
C GLU A 141 3.73 -30.94 -1.89
N GLY A 142 2.99 -30.04 -2.55
CA GLY A 142 1.59 -29.74 -2.27
C GLY A 142 1.35 -28.86 -1.04
N GLU A 143 2.38 -28.52 -0.26
CA GLU A 143 2.22 -27.62 0.88
C GLU A 143 2.16 -26.16 0.47
N THR A 144 1.52 -25.37 1.34
CA THR A 144 1.49 -23.91 1.22
C THR A 144 2.11 -23.23 2.44
N VAL A 145 2.70 -22.07 2.21
CA VAL A 145 3.04 -21.12 3.28
C VAL A 145 2.50 -19.75 2.90
N THR A 146 1.90 -19.08 3.87
CA THR A 146 1.43 -17.70 3.72
C THR A 146 2.32 -16.78 4.52
N VAL A 147 2.81 -15.71 3.89
CA VAL A 147 3.56 -14.64 4.54
C VAL A 147 2.78 -13.35 4.42
N GLU A 148 2.49 -12.75 5.56
CA GLU A 148 1.89 -11.41 5.63
C GLU A 148 2.98 -10.39 5.94
N LYS A 149 2.84 -9.22 5.33
CA LYS A 149 3.60 -8.01 5.61
C LYS A 149 2.62 -6.88 5.85
N VAL A 150 2.65 -6.32 7.05
CA VAL A 150 1.90 -5.10 7.40
C VAL A 150 2.90 -3.96 7.52
N VAL A 151 2.56 -2.80 6.96
CA VAL A 151 3.41 -1.61 6.97
C VAL A 151 2.63 -0.45 7.56
N ALA A 152 3.23 0.24 8.52
CA ALA A 152 2.77 1.53 9.02
C ALA A 152 3.65 2.65 8.47
N LEU A 153 3.05 3.71 7.92
CA LEU A 153 3.72 4.86 7.33
C LEU A 153 3.28 6.14 8.04
N PHE A 154 4.26 6.92 8.53
CA PHE A 154 4.02 8.24 9.10
C PHE A 154 5.00 9.25 8.53
N THR A 155 4.58 10.51 8.46
CA THR A 155 5.40 11.65 8.08
C THR A 155 5.47 12.66 9.21
N SER A 156 6.47 13.56 9.18
CA SER A 156 6.52 14.69 10.11
C SER A 156 5.43 15.74 9.89
N ARG A 157 4.54 15.56 8.90
CA ARG A 157 3.36 16.40 8.68
C ARG A 157 2.12 15.88 9.38
N ASP A 158 2.14 14.64 9.87
CA ASP A 158 0.97 14.05 10.51
C ASP A 158 0.66 14.77 11.82
N HIS A 159 -0.62 14.92 12.12
CA HIS A 159 -1.07 15.58 13.34
C HIS A 159 -0.98 14.65 14.55
N ALA A 160 -0.87 15.24 15.74
CA ALA A 160 -0.91 14.55 17.03
C ALA A 160 0.14 13.43 17.22
N ILE A 161 1.28 13.50 16.51
CA ILE A 161 2.44 12.64 16.73
C ILE A 161 3.60 13.41 17.37
N SER A 162 4.40 12.74 18.20
CA SER A 162 5.64 13.33 18.72
C SER A 162 6.77 13.26 17.68
N GLU A 163 6.86 12.14 16.97
CA GLU A 163 7.84 11.90 15.90
C GLU A 163 7.34 10.76 15.00
N ALA A 164 7.58 10.86 13.69
CA ALA A 164 7.11 9.89 12.69
C ALA A 164 7.56 8.45 13.00
N GLY A 165 8.83 8.24 13.35
CA GLY A 165 9.35 6.90 13.66
C GLY A 165 8.70 6.28 14.90
N LEU A 166 8.43 7.09 15.93
CA LEU A 166 7.71 6.65 17.12
C LEU A 166 6.25 6.29 16.80
N ALA A 167 5.59 7.09 15.95
CA ALA A 167 4.22 6.86 15.52
C ALA A 167 4.09 5.55 14.72
N ALA A 168 4.94 5.35 13.70
CA ALA A 168 4.97 4.12 12.90
C ALA A 168 5.17 2.87 13.78
N ARG A 169 6.11 2.92 14.73
CA ARG A 169 6.36 1.82 15.68
C ARG A 169 5.18 1.56 16.63
N LYS A 170 4.44 2.61 17.04
CA LYS A 170 3.26 2.44 17.89
C LYS A 170 2.09 1.86 17.09
N ALA A 171 1.87 2.34 15.87
CA ALA A 171 0.83 1.86 14.96
C ALA A 171 1.04 0.39 14.61
N ILE A 172 2.24 -0.01 14.17
CA ILE A 172 2.50 -1.40 13.76
C ILE A 172 2.32 -2.41 14.92
N ARG A 173 2.65 -2.02 16.16
CA ARG A 173 2.43 -2.87 17.34
C ARG A 173 0.96 -3.06 17.67
N ARG A 174 0.09 -2.11 17.31
CA ARG A 174 -1.36 -2.17 17.52
C ARG A 174 -2.10 -2.76 16.33
N ALA A 175 -1.48 -2.80 15.16
CA ALA A 175 -2.08 -3.34 13.95
C ALA A 175 -2.37 -4.84 14.11
N GLY A 176 -3.59 -5.24 13.74
CA GLY A 176 -3.99 -6.64 13.63
C GLY A 176 -3.27 -7.37 12.49
N GLY A 177 -3.62 -8.64 12.29
CA GLY A 177 -3.18 -9.41 11.11
C GLY A 177 -3.92 -8.99 9.84
N PHE A 178 -3.48 -9.52 8.70
CA PHE A 178 -3.99 -9.21 7.36
C PHE A 178 -5.50 -9.35 7.27
N SER A 179 -6.06 -10.48 7.73
CA SER A 179 -7.51 -10.75 7.68
C SER A 179 -8.34 -9.72 8.45
N ASP A 180 -7.86 -9.27 9.62
CA ASP A 180 -8.60 -8.31 10.43
C ASP A 180 -8.51 -6.90 9.85
N LEU A 181 -7.35 -6.52 9.29
CA LEU A 181 -7.18 -5.28 8.55
C LEU A 181 -8.02 -5.26 7.27
N LEU A 182 -8.05 -6.38 6.53
CA LEU A 182 -8.83 -6.52 5.31
C LEU A 182 -10.33 -6.35 5.60
N ARG A 183 -10.84 -6.99 6.66
CA ARG A 183 -12.25 -6.87 7.07
C ARG A 183 -12.67 -5.43 7.35
N ARG A 184 -11.80 -4.64 8.01
CA ARG A 184 -12.09 -3.22 8.28
C ARG A 184 -12.00 -2.38 7.02
N HIS A 185 -10.98 -2.61 6.19
CA HIS A 185 -10.83 -1.96 4.89
C HIS A 185 -12.05 -2.18 3.98
N THR A 186 -12.52 -3.42 3.83
CA THR A 186 -13.67 -3.73 2.96
C THR A 186 -14.98 -3.20 3.51
N LEU A 187 -15.13 -3.09 4.83
CA LEU A 187 -16.28 -2.42 5.45
C LEU A 187 -16.35 -0.93 5.07
N VAL A 188 -15.21 -0.22 5.08
CA VAL A 188 -15.20 1.18 4.64
C VAL A 188 -15.51 1.28 3.15
N TRP A 189 -14.97 0.37 2.33
CA TRP A 189 -15.31 0.33 0.91
C TRP A 189 -16.79 0.06 0.63
N SER A 190 -17.44 -0.83 1.39
CA SER A 190 -18.88 -1.08 1.20
C SER A 190 -19.69 0.18 1.47
N GLN A 191 -19.37 0.94 2.53
CA GLN A 191 -20.01 2.22 2.86
C GLN A 191 -19.76 3.29 1.78
N LEU A 192 -18.54 3.34 1.23
CA LEU A 192 -18.24 4.25 0.12
C LEU A 192 -19.06 3.90 -1.12
N TRP A 193 -19.20 2.61 -1.45
CA TRP A 193 -19.97 2.17 -2.60
C TRP A 193 -21.47 2.39 -2.46
N GLU A 194 -22.04 2.33 -1.24
CA GLU A 194 -23.43 2.72 -0.99
C GLU A 194 -23.72 4.16 -1.43
N ARG A 195 -22.75 5.07 -1.29
CA ARG A 195 -22.86 6.48 -1.72
C ARG A 195 -22.43 6.71 -3.17
N ALA A 196 -21.44 5.97 -3.65
CA ALA A 196 -20.73 6.27 -4.90
C ALA A 196 -21.18 5.46 -6.11
N ALA A 197 -21.78 4.29 -5.90
CA ALA A 197 -22.09 3.37 -7.00
C ALA A 197 -23.02 4.02 -8.02
N LEU A 198 -22.73 3.70 -9.29
CA LEU A 198 -23.55 4.05 -10.44
C LEU A 198 -23.99 2.76 -11.11
N GLU A 199 -25.30 2.54 -11.11
CA GLU A 199 -25.95 1.39 -11.76
C GLU A 199 -27.08 1.92 -12.63
N THR A 200 -26.98 1.75 -13.95
CA THR A 200 -27.92 2.35 -14.91
C THR A 200 -28.90 1.34 -15.52
N GLY A 201 -28.70 0.04 -15.27
CA GLY A 201 -29.62 -1.04 -15.70
C GLY A 201 -29.08 -1.90 -16.86
N HIS A 202 -29.77 -3.00 -17.18
CA HIS A 202 -29.24 -4.17 -17.91
C HIS A 202 -28.85 -3.96 -19.39
N GLY A 203 -27.98 -4.85 -19.89
CA GLY A 203 -27.60 -4.95 -21.31
C GLY A 203 -26.18 -4.47 -21.55
N GLU A 204 -25.95 -3.74 -22.64
CA GLU A 204 -24.66 -3.14 -23.01
C GLU A 204 -24.16 -2.13 -21.97
N GLN A 205 -25.07 -1.57 -21.17
CA GLN A 205 -24.83 -0.65 -20.07
C GLN A 205 -24.00 -1.26 -18.94
N ARG A 206 -23.94 -2.59 -18.79
CA ARG A 206 -23.05 -3.24 -17.79
C ARG A 206 -21.58 -2.89 -17.98
N ARG A 207 -21.14 -2.73 -19.23
CA ARG A 207 -19.75 -2.31 -19.53
C ARG A 207 -19.53 -0.86 -19.15
N THR A 208 -20.53 -0.01 -19.41
CA THR A 208 -20.53 1.40 -19.02
C THR A 208 -20.46 1.54 -17.50
N ASP A 209 -21.35 0.87 -16.76
CA ASP A 209 -21.36 0.87 -15.29
C ASP A 209 -20.02 0.41 -14.73
N ARG A 210 -19.43 -0.67 -15.28
CA ARG A 210 -18.10 -1.13 -14.83
C ARG A 210 -17.00 -0.09 -15.09
N THR A 211 -17.04 0.58 -16.24
CA THR A 211 -16.03 1.59 -16.61
C THR A 211 -16.17 2.85 -15.76
N VAL A 212 -17.40 3.32 -15.54
CA VAL A 212 -17.68 4.47 -14.70
C VAL A 212 -17.33 4.17 -13.24
N ASN A 213 -17.67 2.99 -12.73
CA ASN A 213 -17.28 2.59 -11.37
C ASN A 213 -15.76 2.40 -11.26
N LEU A 214 -15.03 2.03 -12.31
CA LEU A 214 -13.56 2.06 -12.28
C LEU A 214 -13.01 3.49 -12.11
N TYR A 215 -13.60 4.48 -12.79
CA TYR A 215 -13.20 5.88 -12.61
C TYR A 215 -13.59 6.41 -11.23
N MET A 216 -14.79 6.05 -10.75
CA MET A 216 -15.23 6.39 -9.40
C MET A 216 -14.30 5.78 -8.34
N PHE A 217 -13.88 4.53 -8.53
CA PHE A 217 -12.92 3.86 -7.66
C PHE A 217 -11.62 4.67 -7.54
N HIS A 218 -11.03 5.10 -8.66
CA HIS A 218 -9.83 5.93 -8.64
C HIS A 218 -10.05 7.30 -8.03
N LEU A 219 -11.22 7.91 -8.24
CA LEU A 219 -11.56 9.18 -7.62
C LEU A 219 -11.66 9.06 -6.09
N LEU A 220 -12.32 8.02 -5.58
CA LEU A 220 -12.46 7.75 -4.15
C LEU A 220 -11.12 7.46 -3.46
N GLN A 221 -10.16 6.88 -4.18
CA GLN A 221 -8.80 6.69 -3.69
C GLN A 221 -8.00 8.01 -3.68
N THR A 222 -8.21 8.86 -4.68
CA THR A 222 -7.43 10.11 -4.84
C THR A 222 -7.90 11.19 -3.89
N VAL A 223 -9.23 11.38 -3.80
CA VAL A 223 -9.89 12.34 -2.92
C VAL A 223 -10.61 11.56 -1.84
N SER A 224 -9.91 11.28 -0.76
CA SER A 224 -10.37 10.45 0.36
C SER A 224 -10.84 11.33 1.53
N ASP A 225 -11.63 10.77 2.45
CA ASP A 225 -11.95 11.46 3.71
C ASP A 225 -10.69 11.68 4.56
N HIS A 226 -9.65 10.86 4.36
CA HIS A 226 -8.35 10.99 5.01
C HIS A 226 -7.56 12.24 4.58
N THR A 227 -7.96 12.91 3.50
CA THR A 227 -7.32 14.14 3.03
C THR A 227 -8.15 15.39 3.31
N ARG A 228 -9.31 15.25 3.97
CA ARG A 228 -10.28 16.33 4.18
C ARG A 228 -9.71 17.53 4.95
N ASP A 229 -8.83 17.27 5.89
CA ASP A 229 -8.28 18.31 6.78
C ASP A 229 -6.78 18.59 6.48
N LEU A 230 -6.31 18.16 5.30
CA LEU A 230 -4.94 18.38 4.84
C LEU A 230 -4.91 19.46 3.76
N ASP A 231 -3.81 20.20 3.71
CA ASP A 231 -3.50 21.17 2.66
C ASP A 231 -3.09 20.45 1.35
N VAL A 232 -4.06 19.76 0.72
CA VAL A 232 -3.91 18.99 -0.51
C VAL A 232 -5.13 19.12 -1.44
N GLY A 233 -4.89 19.50 -2.69
CA GLY A 233 -5.91 19.51 -3.75
C GLY A 233 -5.93 18.23 -4.58
N VAL A 234 -6.50 18.29 -5.81
CA VAL A 234 -6.60 17.12 -6.71
C VAL A 234 -5.44 17.06 -7.71
N PRO A 235 -4.53 16.07 -7.63
CA PRO A 235 -3.46 15.93 -8.62
C PRO A 235 -4.00 15.46 -9.97
N ALA A 236 -3.48 15.99 -11.08
CA ALA A 236 -3.92 15.65 -12.45
C ALA A 236 -3.83 14.15 -12.81
N ARG A 237 -3.07 13.36 -12.05
CA ARG A 237 -2.91 11.90 -12.21
C ARG A 237 -3.23 11.10 -10.94
N GLY A 238 -3.89 11.73 -9.97
CA GLY A 238 -4.00 11.21 -8.61
C GLY A 238 -2.63 10.78 -8.06
N TRP A 239 -2.63 9.72 -7.25
CA TRP A 239 -1.41 9.20 -6.59
C TRP A 239 -0.84 7.96 -7.30
N THR A 240 -0.94 7.91 -8.63
CA THR A 240 -0.69 6.69 -9.43
C THR A 240 0.63 6.68 -10.19
N GLY A 241 1.42 7.76 -10.12
CA GLY A 241 2.73 7.84 -10.76
C GLY A 241 3.31 9.24 -10.78
N GLU A 242 4.47 9.40 -11.42
CA GLU A 242 5.26 10.62 -11.39
C GLU A 242 4.86 11.67 -12.44
N ALA A 243 4.06 11.30 -13.44
CA ALA A 243 3.63 12.22 -14.48
C ALA A 243 2.85 13.40 -13.86
N TYR A 244 3.16 14.63 -14.30
CA TYR A 244 2.68 15.88 -13.69
C TYR A 244 3.15 16.14 -12.25
N ARG A 245 4.01 15.29 -11.67
CA ARG A 245 4.71 15.49 -10.40
C ARG A 245 3.79 15.78 -9.21
N GLY A 246 2.56 15.28 -9.25
CA GLY A 246 1.54 15.55 -8.24
C GLY A 246 1.01 16.98 -8.23
N HIS A 247 1.31 17.80 -9.25
CA HIS A 247 0.80 19.17 -9.34
C HIS A 247 -0.72 19.20 -9.52
N ILE A 248 -1.30 20.25 -8.97
CA ILE A 248 -2.72 20.57 -8.99
C ILE A 248 -2.94 21.66 -10.04
N PHE A 249 -4.02 21.50 -10.80
CA PHE A 249 -4.40 22.35 -11.91
C PHE A 249 -5.90 22.63 -11.83
N TRP A 250 -6.49 23.19 -12.89
CA TRP A 250 -7.93 23.36 -13.06
C TRP A 250 -8.75 22.05 -13.14
N ASP A 251 -8.11 20.89 -13.01
CA ASP A 251 -8.73 19.55 -13.09
C ASP A 251 -9.88 19.35 -12.10
N GLU A 252 -9.90 20.12 -11.01
CA GLU A 252 -11.00 20.16 -10.04
C GLU A 252 -12.34 20.47 -10.69
N LEU A 253 -12.38 21.26 -11.77
CA LEU A 253 -13.61 21.55 -12.52
C LEU A 253 -14.27 20.29 -13.11
N PHE A 254 -13.49 19.23 -13.35
CA PHE A 254 -14.01 17.93 -13.81
C PHE A 254 -14.43 17.03 -12.65
N VAL A 255 -13.88 17.24 -11.45
CA VAL A 255 -14.06 16.37 -10.28
C VAL A 255 -15.17 16.88 -9.37
N LEU A 256 -15.22 18.19 -9.10
CA LEU A 256 -16.20 18.80 -8.19
C LEU A 256 -17.66 18.52 -8.57
N PRO A 257 -18.08 18.48 -9.86
CA PRO A 257 -19.46 18.14 -10.19
C PRO A 257 -19.89 16.75 -9.69
N VAL A 258 -18.95 15.80 -9.65
CA VAL A 258 -19.21 14.45 -9.15
C VAL A 258 -19.22 14.43 -7.62
N LEU A 259 -18.25 15.11 -6.99
CA LEU A 259 -18.12 15.14 -5.53
C LEU A 259 -19.23 15.95 -4.86
N ASN A 260 -19.63 17.10 -5.40
CA ASN A 260 -20.64 17.98 -4.81
C ASN A 260 -21.95 17.27 -4.47
N LEU A 261 -22.36 16.33 -5.32
CA LEU A 261 -23.62 15.62 -5.15
C LEU A 261 -23.52 14.46 -4.15
N ARG A 262 -22.34 13.87 -3.98
CA ARG A 262 -22.16 12.61 -3.24
C ARG A 262 -21.35 12.77 -1.95
N PHE A 263 -20.39 13.68 -1.95
CA PHE A 263 -19.39 13.95 -0.92
C PHE A 263 -19.13 15.47 -0.80
N PRO A 264 -20.15 16.30 -0.50
CA PRO A 264 -19.99 17.75 -0.39
C PRO A 264 -18.93 18.16 0.63
N GLU A 265 -18.72 17.35 1.67
CA GLU A 265 -17.65 17.52 2.65
C GLU A 265 -16.25 17.49 2.02
N ARG A 266 -16.03 16.66 1.00
CA ARG A 266 -14.75 16.58 0.28
C ARG A 266 -14.56 17.77 -0.65
N THR A 267 -15.63 18.21 -1.34
CA THR A 267 -15.55 19.43 -2.16
C THR A 267 -15.17 20.63 -1.32
N ARG A 268 -15.79 20.79 -0.14
CA ARG A 268 -15.47 21.91 0.74
C ARG A 268 -13.98 21.97 1.06
N SER A 269 -13.39 20.84 1.45
CA SER A 269 -11.96 20.75 1.73
C SER A 269 -11.09 21.08 0.53
N LEU A 270 -11.46 20.60 -0.66
CA LEU A 270 -10.74 20.95 -1.89
C LEU A 270 -10.82 22.43 -2.24
N LEU A 271 -11.88 23.14 -1.84
CA LEU A 271 -12.02 24.58 -2.02
C LEU A 271 -11.30 25.40 -0.93
N GLU A 272 -11.02 24.78 0.22
CA GLU A 272 -10.27 25.39 1.32
C GLU A 272 -8.74 25.23 1.17
N TYR A 273 -8.31 24.28 0.32
CA TYR A 273 -6.94 24.16 -0.21
C TYR A 273 -6.54 25.38 -1.05
#